data_AF-A0A2M7G8L8-F1
#
_entry.id   AF-A0A2M7G8L8-F1
#
_cell.length_a   1.000
_cell.length_b   1.000
_cell.length_c   1.000
_cell.angle_alpha   90.00
_cell.angle_beta   90.00
_cell.angle_gamma   90.00
#
_symmetry.space_group_name_H-M   'P 1'
#
loop_
_entity.id
_entity.type
_entity.pdbx_description
1 polymer ?
#
loop_
_entity_poly.entity_id
_entity_poly.type
_entity_poly.pdbx_seq_one_letter_code
_entity_poly.pdbx_strand_id
1 'polypeptide(L)'
;MKSKNTPPLIHHVSVEELKETFTKAQDFIQQARYRQAIALLNQTLAAGLTLMEQLRCLSFRGYAYSLWKKPSDAIDDISRLLKLVKAEVNDLTAHEIDWDQEIAEDTGYLTFLSALYHLRGTLRRVQERFPEAVEDLTLSLYMTRDPDFQAMALLQRGCALIQLKECTNRALLDLNQAYQLSPQSVRDFLHIPANIQTPDFYLKSHALWVKDAQNEAETFKIGLALKLSDIKEEILLFSRVAR
;
A
#
# COMPACT_ATOMS: atom_id res chain seq x y z
N MET A 1 -9.90 -42.87 -34.86
CA MET A 1 -9.72 -42.60 -33.41
C MET A 1 -9.57 -41.11 -33.22
N LYS A 2 -10.63 -40.42 -32.77
CA LYS A 2 -10.52 -39.00 -32.38
C LYS A 2 -10.06 -38.95 -30.92
N SER A 3 -8.85 -38.43 -30.71
CA SER A 3 -8.29 -38.12 -29.39
C SER A 3 -9.30 -37.26 -28.62
N LYS A 4 -9.81 -37.78 -27.50
CA LYS A 4 -10.56 -36.98 -26.53
C LYS A 4 -9.55 -36.06 -25.86
N ASN A 5 -9.55 -34.79 -26.26
CA ASN A 5 -8.96 -33.71 -25.48
C ASN A 5 -9.77 -33.60 -24.18
N THR A 6 -9.43 -34.41 -23.17
CA THR A 6 -9.83 -34.14 -21.80
C THR A 6 -9.14 -32.85 -21.37
N PRO A 7 -9.89 -31.81 -20.95
CA PRO A 7 -9.28 -30.63 -20.37
C PRO A 7 -8.43 -31.06 -19.15
N PRO A 8 -7.28 -30.42 -18.90
CA PRO A 8 -6.46 -30.76 -17.75
C PRO A 8 -7.30 -30.65 -16.48
N LEU A 9 -7.26 -31.69 -15.64
CA LEU A 9 -7.84 -31.67 -14.30
C LEU A 9 -7.21 -30.51 -13.54
N ILE A 10 -7.97 -29.43 -13.37
CA ILE A 10 -7.59 -28.32 -12.52
C ILE A 10 -7.58 -28.87 -11.09
N HIS A 11 -6.40 -29.05 -10.52
CA HIS A 11 -6.28 -29.44 -9.12
C HIS A 11 -6.76 -28.27 -8.27
N HIS A 12 -7.93 -28.42 -7.66
CA HIS A 12 -8.41 -27.49 -6.65
C HIS A 12 -7.63 -27.74 -5.35
N VAL A 13 -7.06 -26.68 -4.79
CA VAL A 13 -6.36 -26.75 -3.49
C VAL A 13 -7.42 -26.72 -2.41
N SER A 14 -7.29 -27.57 -1.39
CA SER A 14 -8.21 -27.52 -0.26
C SER A 14 -7.97 -26.29 0.62
N VAL A 15 -8.99 -25.88 1.37
CA VAL A 15 -8.90 -24.74 2.30
C VAL A 15 -7.80 -24.96 3.35
N GLU A 16 -7.67 -26.17 3.88
CA GLU A 16 -6.61 -26.55 4.82
C GLU A 16 -5.21 -26.45 4.20
N GLU A 17 -5.01 -26.95 2.97
CA GLU A 17 -3.74 -26.82 2.26
C GLU A 17 -3.38 -25.34 2.00
N LEU A 18 -4.36 -24.49 1.71
CA LEU A 18 -4.14 -23.05 1.55
C LEU A 18 -3.78 -22.37 2.86
N LYS A 19 -4.46 -22.69 3.98
CA LYS A 19 -4.10 -22.19 5.31
C LYS A 19 -2.65 -22.55 5.66
N GLU A 20 -2.25 -23.80 5.42
CA GLU A 20 -0.87 -24.23 5.63
C GLU A 20 0.11 -23.48 4.73
N THR A 21 -0.25 -23.30 3.46
CA THR A 21 0.57 -22.57 2.48
C THR A 21 0.81 -21.14 2.95
N PHE A 22 -0.23 -20.42 3.35
CA PHE A 22 -0.10 -19.03 3.82
C PHE A 22 0.70 -18.94 5.11
N THR A 23 0.52 -19.90 6.04
CA THR A 23 1.32 -19.98 7.26
C THR A 23 2.81 -20.20 6.95
N LYS A 24 3.12 -21.14 6.05
CA LYS A 24 4.51 -21.42 5.61
C LYS A 24 5.12 -20.23 4.85
N ALA A 25 4.34 -19.57 3.98
CA ALA A 25 4.79 -18.37 3.28
C ALA A 25 5.11 -17.24 4.27
N GLN A 26 4.26 -17.04 5.28
CA GLN A 26 4.49 -16.06 6.34
C GLN A 26 5.75 -16.36 7.15
N ASP A 27 5.97 -17.63 7.52
CA ASP A 27 7.19 -18.07 8.23
C ASP A 27 8.45 -17.80 7.39
N PHE A 28 8.43 -18.13 6.10
CA PHE A 28 9.52 -17.79 5.19
C PHE A 28 9.76 -16.28 5.13
N ILE A 29 8.71 -15.45 5.07
CA ILE A 29 8.85 -13.99 5.07
C ILE A 29 9.48 -13.50 6.38
N GLN A 30 9.04 -14.01 7.54
CA GLN A 30 9.58 -13.65 8.85
C GLN A 30 11.06 -14.02 8.99
N GLN A 31 11.48 -15.15 8.40
CA GLN A 31 12.87 -15.60 8.35
C GLN A 31 13.69 -14.92 7.24
N ALA A 32 13.16 -13.90 6.55
CA ALA A 32 13.77 -13.25 5.38
C ALA A 32 14.07 -14.19 4.19
N ARG A 33 13.40 -15.34 4.13
CA ARG A 33 13.50 -16.35 3.07
C ARG A 33 12.54 -16.04 1.91
N TYR A 34 12.60 -14.83 1.39
CA TYR A 34 11.61 -14.29 0.45
C TYR A 34 11.47 -15.11 -0.84
N ARG A 35 12.59 -15.60 -1.40
CA ARG A 35 12.56 -16.46 -2.60
C ARG A 35 11.72 -17.71 -2.41
N GLN A 36 11.77 -18.32 -1.22
CA GLN A 36 11.02 -19.53 -0.92
C GLN A 36 9.54 -19.21 -0.71
N ALA A 37 9.22 -18.10 -0.05
CA ALA A 37 7.85 -17.59 0.03
C ALA A 37 7.26 -17.36 -1.36
N ILE A 38 7.99 -16.66 -2.24
CA ILE A 38 7.56 -16.36 -3.61
C ILE A 38 7.40 -17.63 -4.44
N ALA A 39 8.35 -18.57 -4.37
CA ALA A 39 8.26 -19.83 -5.11
C ALA A 39 7.04 -20.65 -4.67
N LEU A 40 6.77 -20.71 -3.36
CA LEU A 40 5.60 -21.38 -2.81
C LEU A 40 4.30 -20.73 -3.33
N LEU A 41 4.18 -19.41 -3.22
CA LEU A 41 2.99 -18.66 -3.66
C LEU A 41 2.80 -18.70 -5.19
N ASN A 42 3.88 -18.74 -5.97
CA ASN A 42 3.84 -18.98 -7.42
C ASN A 42 3.19 -20.32 -7.75
N GLN A 43 3.59 -21.37 -7.04
CA GLN A 43 3.03 -22.71 -7.22
C GLN A 43 1.54 -22.74 -6.86
N THR A 44 1.15 -22.07 -5.77
CA THR A 44 -0.26 -21.97 -5.35
C THR A 44 -1.12 -21.22 -6.37
N LEU A 45 -0.62 -20.12 -6.93
CA LEU A 45 -1.33 -19.35 -7.98
C LEU A 45 -1.51 -20.11 -9.29
N ALA A 46 -0.76 -21.18 -9.53
CA ALA A 46 -0.94 -22.05 -10.69
C ALA A 46 -2.10 -23.05 -10.53
N ALA A 47 -2.68 -23.16 -9.32
CA ALA A 47 -3.79 -24.04 -9.04
C ALA A 47 -5.16 -23.37 -9.31
N GLY A 48 -6.24 -24.17 -9.27
CA GLY A 48 -7.61 -23.67 -9.41
C GLY A 48 -8.08 -22.96 -8.15
N LEU A 49 -7.76 -21.69 -8.01
CA LEU A 49 -8.13 -20.85 -6.87
C LEU A 49 -9.41 -20.06 -7.14
N THR A 50 -10.26 -19.94 -6.12
CA THR A 50 -11.34 -18.93 -6.08
C THR A 50 -10.75 -17.52 -6.11
N LEU A 51 -11.57 -16.52 -6.41
CA LEU A 51 -11.09 -15.14 -6.45
C LEU A 51 -10.53 -14.69 -5.10
N MET A 52 -11.22 -14.93 -3.98
CA MET A 52 -10.71 -14.62 -2.64
C MET A 52 -9.34 -15.27 -2.35
N GLU A 53 -9.11 -16.49 -2.81
CA GLU A 53 -7.83 -17.18 -2.63
C GLU A 53 -6.72 -16.61 -3.52
N GLN A 54 -7.05 -16.22 -4.76
CA GLN A 54 -6.13 -15.47 -5.63
C GLN A 54 -5.78 -14.13 -5.01
N LEU A 55 -6.77 -13.43 -4.42
CA LEU A 55 -6.57 -12.14 -3.77
C LEU A 55 -5.58 -12.27 -2.61
N ARG A 56 -5.78 -13.28 -1.77
CA ARG A 56 -4.89 -13.56 -0.64
C ARG A 56 -3.48 -13.95 -1.11
N CYS A 57 -3.38 -14.83 -2.11
CA CYS A 57 -2.08 -15.32 -2.58
C CYS A 57 -1.23 -14.22 -3.24
N LEU A 58 -1.83 -13.41 -4.11
CA LEU A 58 -1.17 -12.25 -4.71
C LEU A 58 -0.80 -11.20 -3.65
N SER A 59 -1.60 -11.04 -2.59
CA SER A 59 -1.28 -10.13 -1.48
C SER A 59 -0.01 -10.58 -0.74
N PHE A 60 0.08 -11.86 -0.36
CA PHE A 60 1.28 -12.42 0.25
C PHE A 60 2.50 -12.37 -0.67
N ARG A 61 2.30 -12.53 -1.99
CA ARG A 61 3.41 -12.53 -2.96
C ARG A 61 3.92 -11.11 -3.23
N GLY A 62 3.02 -10.15 -3.40
CA GLY A 62 3.36 -8.73 -3.46
C GLY A 62 4.08 -8.24 -2.20
N TYR A 63 3.66 -8.73 -1.02
CA TYR A 63 4.39 -8.51 0.23
C TYR A 63 5.82 -9.06 0.15
N ALA A 64 6.00 -10.33 -0.21
CA ALA A 64 7.32 -10.94 -0.30
C ALA A 64 8.22 -10.24 -1.33
N TYR A 65 7.70 -9.81 -2.48
CA TYR A 65 8.43 -9.03 -3.48
C TYR A 65 8.86 -7.66 -2.94
N SER A 66 7.98 -6.99 -2.18
CA SER A 66 8.29 -5.71 -1.54
C SER A 66 9.42 -5.85 -0.53
N LEU A 67 9.48 -6.94 0.24
CA LEU A 67 10.63 -7.17 1.13
C LEU A 67 11.89 -7.63 0.37
N TRP A 68 11.73 -8.29 -0.77
CA TRP A 68 12.84 -8.80 -1.58
C TRP A 68 13.43 -7.78 -2.56
N LYS A 69 13.11 -6.49 -2.45
CA LYS A 69 13.65 -5.46 -3.35
C LYS A 69 13.23 -5.63 -4.81
N LYS A 70 11.98 -6.07 -5.00
CA LYS A 70 11.32 -6.28 -6.28
C LYS A 70 10.03 -5.45 -6.41
N PRO A 71 10.12 -4.11 -6.40
CA PRO A 71 8.93 -3.25 -6.39
C PRO A 71 8.07 -3.39 -7.66
N SER A 72 8.66 -3.65 -8.83
CA SER A 72 7.89 -3.88 -10.07
C SER A 72 7.00 -5.11 -9.97
N ASP A 73 7.56 -6.24 -9.54
CA ASP A 73 6.81 -7.49 -9.39
C ASP A 73 5.68 -7.35 -8.36
N ALA A 74 5.91 -6.61 -7.27
CA ALA A 74 4.89 -6.28 -6.29
C ALA A 74 3.76 -5.40 -6.88
N ILE A 75 4.12 -4.35 -7.64
CA ILE A 75 3.16 -3.48 -8.32
C ILE A 75 2.33 -4.26 -9.35
N ASP A 76 2.93 -5.20 -10.07
CA ASP A 76 2.25 -6.04 -11.06
C ASP A 76 1.22 -6.96 -10.38
N ASP A 77 1.59 -7.59 -9.26
CA ASP A 77 0.67 -8.40 -8.46
C ASP A 77 -0.51 -7.59 -7.92
N ILE A 78 -0.24 -6.40 -7.36
CA ILE A 78 -1.30 -5.51 -6.87
C ILE A 78 -2.17 -4.99 -8.02
N SER A 79 -1.60 -4.74 -9.19
CA SER A 79 -2.38 -4.31 -10.36
C SER A 79 -3.26 -5.44 -10.89
N ARG A 80 -2.79 -6.69 -10.82
CA ARG A 80 -3.60 -7.87 -11.12
C ARG A 80 -4.74 -8.05 -10.10
N LEU A 81 -4.45 -7.86 -8.81
CA LEU A 81 -5.47 -7.86 -7.74
C LEU A 81 -6.59 -6.86 -8.04
N LEU A 82 -6.23 -5.60 -8.25
CA LEU A 82 -7.18 -4.52 -8.51
C LEU A 82 -8.00 -4.78 -9.79
N LYS A 83 -7.38 -5.34 -10.84
CA LYS A 83 -8.09 -5.71 -12.06
C LYS A 83 -9.09 -6.85 -11.83
N LEU A 84 -8.73 -7.85 -11.02
CA LEU A 84 -9.62 -8.96 -10.70
C LEU A 84 -10.82 -8.49 -9.85
N VAL A 85 -10.57 -7.69 -8.81
CA VAL A 85 -11.66 -7.07 -8.02
C VAL A 85 -12.57 -6.22 -8.91
N LYS A 86 -12.00 -5.40 -9.79
CA LYS A 86 -12.79 -4.59 -10.74
C LYS A 86 -13.58 -5.41 -11.76
N ALA A 87 -13.10 -6.59 -12.14
CA ALA A 87 -13.80 -7.45 -13.10
C ALA A 87 -14.93 -8.27 -12.45
N GLU A 88 -14.78 -8.64 -11.17
CA GLU A 88 -15.84 -9.30 -10.39
C GLU A 88 -16.91 -8.29 -9.98
N VAL A 89 -16.47 -7.13 -9.48
CA VAL A 89 -17.33 -5.98 -9.25
C VAL A 89 -17.43 -5.21 -10.56
N ASN A 90 -18.12 -5.80 -11.55
CA ASN A 90 -18.41 -5.22 -12.86
C ASN A 90 -19.03 -3.81 -12.77
N ASP A 91 -19.41 -3.36 -11.56
CA ASP A 91 -20.09 -2.11 -11.31
C ASP A 91 -19.53 -1.21 -10.19
N LEU A 92 -18.22 -1.25 -9.91
CA LEU A 92 -17.57 -0.27 -9.00
C LEU A 92 -17.77 1.19 -9.44
N THR A 93 -18.20 1.43 -10.69
CA THR A 93 -18.41 2.77 -11.27
C THR A 93 -19.86 3.06 -11.71
N ALA A 94 -20.77 2.08 -11.77
CA ALA A 94 -22.16 2.32 -12.18
C ALA A 94 -23.23 1.74 -11.23
N HIS A 95 -22.84 1.09 -10.13
CA HIS A 95 -23.66 1.14 -8.92
C HIS A 95 -23.21 2.37 -8.12
N GLU A 96 -24.15 3.23 -7.77
CA GLU A 96 -24.01 4.14 -6.64
C GLU A 96 -23.78 3.25 -5.40
N ILE A 97 -22.55 2.79 -5.20
CA ILE A 97 -22.12 2.22 -3.94
C ILE A 97 -22.33 3.35 -2.95
N ASP A 98 -23.27 3.16 -2.03
CA ASP A 98 -23.47 4.06 -0.91
C ASP A 98 -22.24 3.90 0.00
N TRP A 99 -21.22 4.70 -0.30
CA TRP A 99 -19.92 4.65 0.35
C TRP A 99 -20.05 4.85 1.86
N ASP A 100 -21.05 5.63 2.30
CA ASP A 100 -21.30 5.86 3.71
C ASP A 100 -21.94 4.61 4.36
N GLN A 101 -22.75 3.85 3.63
CA GLN A 101 -23.30 2.56 4.09
C GLN A 101 -22.24 1.45 4.19
N GLU A 102 -21.40 1.25 3.17
CA GLU A 102 -20.35 0.20 3.20
C GLU A 102 -19.29 0.48 4.29
N ILE A 103 -19.01 1.76 4.56
CA ILE A 103 -18.19 2.20 5.70
C ILE A 103 -18.89 1.91 7.03
N ALA A 104 -20.21 2.12 7.11
CA ALA A 104 -20.99 1.88 8.33
C ALA A 104 -21.20 0.39 8.63
N GLU A 105 -21.22 -0.47 7.61
CA GLU A 105 -21.47 -1.90 7.73
C GLU A 105 -20.18 -2.75 7.88
N ASP A 106 -18.98 -2.16 7.73
CA ASP A 106 -17.67 -2.80 7.90
C ASP A 106 -17.52 -4.13 7.10
N THR A 107 -18.07 -4.16 5.88
CA THR A 107 -18.11 -5.36 5.01
C THR A 107 -16.75 -5.72 4.38
N GLY A 108 -15.68 -4.99 4.70
CA GLY A 108 -14.28 -5.40 4.51
C GLY A 108 -13.63 -5.14 3.14
N TYR A 109 -14.39 -4.80 2.09
CA TYR A 109 -13.81 -4.60 0.76
C TYR A 109 -13.13 -3.23 0.57
N LEU A 110 -13.67 -2.16 1.16
CA LEU A 110 -13.13 -0.80 1.02
C LEU A 110 -11.78 -0.63 1.73
N THR A 111 -11.69 -1.13 2.96
CA THR A 111 -10.43 -1.14 3.72
C THR A 111 -9.36 -1.92 2.97
N PHE A 112 -9.72 -3.07 2.37
CA PHE A 112 -8.81 -3.86 1.53
C PHE A 112 -8.37 -3.13 0.27
N LEU A 113 -9.30 -2.52 -0.47
CA LEU A 113 -8.96 -1.72 -1.66
C LEU A 113 -8.10 -0.50 -1.31
N SER A 114 -8.42 0.18 -0.23
CA SER A 114 -7.62 1.30 0.28
C SER A 114 -6.19 0.86 0.56
N ALA A 115 -6.02 -0.30 1.21
CA ALA A 115 -4.71 -0.87 1.49
C ALA A 115 -3.92 -1.24 0.23
N LEU A 116 -4.59 -1.80 -0.80
CA LEU A 116 -3.96 -2.11 -2.08
C LEU A 116 -3.48 -0.85 -2.80
N TYR A 117 -4.34 0.16 -2.90
CA TYR A 117 -3.99 1.43 -3.52
C TYR A 117 -2.86 2.13 -2.75
N HIS A 118 -2.92 2.14 -1.41
CA HIS A 118 -1.85 2.70 -0.59
C HIS A 118 -0.51 2.04 -0.89
N LEU A 119 -0.45 0.70 -0.82
CA LEU A 119 0.79 -0.03 -1.02
C LEU A 119 1.34 0.17 -2.44
N ARG A 120 0.48 0.12 -3.47
CA ARG A 120 0.91 0.35 -4.86
C ARG A 120 1.40 1.78 -5.06
N GLY A 121 0.73 2.77 -4.48
CA GLY A 121 1.14 4.16 -4.52
C GLY A 121 2.50 4.39 -3.85
N THR A 122 2.70 3.81 -2.67
CA THR A 122 3.97 3.85 -1.95
C THR A 122 5.10 3.17 -2.74
N LEU A 123 4.86 2.01 -3.34
CA LEU A 123 5.84 1.32 -4.19
C LEU A 123 6.15 2.11 -5.47
N ARG A 124 5.16 2.75 -6.08
CA ARG A 124 5.36 3.67 -7.23
C ARG A 124 6.21 4.86 -6.81
N ARG A 125 6.04 5.39 -5.60
CA ARG A 125 6.89 6.45 -5.04
C ARG A 125 8.34 5.99 -4.87
N VAL A 126 8.57 4.75 -4.41
CA VAL A 126 9.91 4.13 -4.37
C VAL A 126 10.55 4.02 -5.76
N GLN A 127 9.73 3.81 -6.80
CA GLN A 127 10.18 3.80 -8.20
C GLN A 127 10.26 5.20 -8.85
N GLU A 128 10.06 6.27 -8.07
CA GLU A 128 10.02 7.65 -8.56
C GLU A 128 8.91 7.93 -9.59
N ARG A 129 7.87 7.06 -9.63
CA ARG A 129 6.66 7.21 -10.45
C ARG A 129 5.64 8.05 -9.71
N PHE A 130 5.98 9.32 -9.48
CA PHE A 130 5.24 10.22 -8.60
C PHE A 130 3.80 10.52 -9.05
N PRO A 131 3.49 10.75 -10.35
CA PRO A 131 2.12 10.96 -10.80
C PRO A 131 1.21 9.77 -10.46
N GLU A 132 1.65 8.56 -10.80
CA GLU A 132 0.86 7.35 -10.55
C GLU A 132 0.77 7.00 -9.07
N ALA A 133 1.76 7.43 -8.26
CA ALA A 133 1.70 7.33 -6.80
C ALA A 133 0.63 8.26 -6.22
N VAL A 134 0.54 9.51 -6.69
CA VAL A 134 -0.46 10.49 -6.25
C VAL A 134 -1.87 10.03 -6.57
N GLU A 135 -2.09 9.45 -7.75
CA GLU A 135 -3.38 8.87 -8.15
C GLU A 135 -3.81 7.75 -7.19
N ASP A 136 -2.95 6.76 -6.98
CA ASP A 136 -3.21 5.63 -6.10
C ASP A 136 -3.46 6.08 -4.65
N LEU A 137 -2.62 6.96 -4.12
CA LEU A 137 -2.76 7.46 -2.74
C LEU A 137 -4.03 8.32 -2.57
N THR A 138 -4.49 8.99 -3.64
CA THR A 138 -5.78 9.70 -3.63
C THR A 138 -6.96 8.72 -3.56
N LEU A 139 -6.93 7.64 -4.34
CA LEU A 139 -7.96 6.59 -4.27
C LEU A 139 -7.96 5.90 -2.90
N SER A 140 -6.79 5.62 -2.34
CA SER A 140 -6.64 5.07 -1.00
C SER A 140 -7.33 5.95 0.07
N LEU A 141 -7.08 7.26 0.03
CA LEU A 141 -7.67 8.22 0.95
C LEU A 141 -9.19 8.34 0.84
N TYR A 142 -9.75 8.18 -0.37
CA TYR A 142 -11.19 8.17 -0.58
C TYR A 142 -11.88 6.97 0.10
N MET A 143 -11.15 5.87 0.28
CA MET A 143 -11.70 4.57 0.72
C MET A 143 -11.42 4.23 2.19
N THR A 144 -10.73 5.09 2.96
CA THR A 144 -10.38 4.82 4.36
C THR A 144 -10.96 5.86 5.32
N ARG A 145 -11.43 5.38 6.47
CA ARG A 145 -11.82 6.21 7.63
C ARG A 145 -10.96 5.93 8.87
N ASP A 146 -10.04 4.98 8.80
CA ASP A 146 -9.08 4.72 9.86
C ASP A 146 -8.12 5.93 9.97
N PRO A 147 -8.09 6.66 11.10
CA PRO A 147 -7.27 7.86 11.26
C PRO A 147 -5.77 7.62 11.08
N ASP A 148 -5.25 6.50 11.57
CA ASP A 148 -3.82 6.18 11.48
C ASP A 148 -3.45 5.82 10.03
N PHE A 149 -4.31 5.04 9.37
CA PHE A 149 -4.14 4.72 7.95
C PHE A 149 -4.25 5.97 7.07
N GLN A 150 -5.21 6.83 7.37
CA GLN A 150 -5.41 8.11 6.68
C GLN A 150 -4.20 9.03 6.84
N ALA A 151 -3.61 9.10 8.05
CA ALA A 151 -2.38 9.85 8.29
C ALA A 151 -1.23 9.39 7.38
N MET A 152 -1.03 8.07 7.26
CA MET A 152 0.02 7.50 6.40
C MET A 152 -0.24 7.76 4.92
N ALA A 153 -1.49 7.62 4.45
CA ALA A 153 -1.82 7.89 3.06
C ALA A 153 -1.66 9.38 2.70
N LEU A 154 -2.03 10.31 3.60
CA LEU A 154 -1.77 11.75 3.45
C LEU A 154 -0.27 12.05 3.43
N LEU A 155 0.49 11.48 4.36
CA LEU A 155 1.94 11.65 4.44
C LEU A 155 2.63 11.23 3.14
N GLN A 156 2.33 10.03 2.65
CA GLN A 156 2.90 9.51 1.41
C GLN A 156 2.49 10.35 0.20
N ARG A 157 1.23 10.83 0.15
CA ARG A 157 0.74 11.67 -0.96
C ARG A 157 1.40 13.04 -0.95
N GLY A 158 1.49 13.68 0.21
CA GLY A 158 2.19 14.96 0.37
C GLY A 158 3.64 14.87 -0.08
N CYS A 159 4.35 13.80 0.32
CA CYS A 159 5.71 13.59 -0.15
C CYS A 159 5.78 13.37 -1.68
N ALA A 160 4.88 12.58 -2.25
CA ALA A 160 4.82 12.34 -3.69
C ALA A 160 4.55 13.63 -4.48
N LEU A 161 3.63 14.48 -4.01
CA LEU A 161 3.32 15.78 -4.61
C LEU A 161 4.55 16.72 -4.61
N ILE A 162 5.29 16.77 -3.50
CA ILE A 162 6.53 17.57 -3.42
C ILE A 162 7.58 17.05 -4.40
N GLN A 163 7.75 15.73 -4.50
CA GLN A 163 8.70 15.11 -5.42
C GLN A 163 8.30 15.28 -6.89
N LEU A 164 6.99 15.30 -7.17
CA LEU A 164 6.43 15.67 -8.48
C LEU A 164 6.66 17.15 -8.81
N LYS A 165 6.94 17.98 -7.81
CA LYS A 165 7.09 19.45 -7.90
C LYS A 165 5.83 20.17 -8.37
N GLU A 166 4.67 19.55 -8.15
CA GLU A 166 3.37 20.09 -8.51
C GLU A 166 2.46 20.18 -7.28
N CYS A 167 1.46 21.07 -7.33
CA CYS A 167 0.42 21.19 -6.30
C CYS A 167 0.98 21.31 -4.86
N THR A 168 2.07 22.05 -4.70
CA THR A 168 2.84 22.14 -3.45
C THR A 168 2.04 22.58 -2.24
N ASN A 169 1.02 23.44 -2.43
CA ASN A 169 0.14 23.86 -1.35
C ASN A 169 -0.72 22.70 -0.83
N ARG A 170 -1.22 21.84 -1.73
CA ARG A 170 -1.95 20.62 -1.36
C ARG A 170 -1.04 19.65 -0.62
N ALA A 171 0.23 19.57 -1.01
CA ALA A 171 1.20 18.73 -0.31
C ALA A 171 1.42 19.19 1.14
N LEU A 172 1.60 20.49 1.38
CA LEU A 172 1.75 21.03 2.74
C LEU A 172 0.48 20.82 3.58
N LEU A 173 -0.70 20.96 2.96
CA LEU A 173 -1.97 20.64 3.61
C LEU A 173 -2.03 19.17 4.04
N ASP A 174 -1.66 18.25 3.15
CA ASP A 174 -1.63 16.82 3.45
C ASP A 174 -0.66 16.50 4.59
N LEU A 175 0.53 17.10 4.61
CA LEU A 175 1.51 16.91 5.68
C LEU A 175 1.02 17.44 7.03
N ASN A 176 0.40 18.61 7.04
CA ASN A 176 -0.19 19.18 8.25
C ASN A 176 -1.33 18.31 8.79
N GLN A 177 -2.22 17.85 7.92
CA GLN A 177 -3.32 16.97 8.31
C GLN A 177 -2.81 15.61 8.79
N ALA A 178 -1.81 15.02 8.12
CA ALA A 178 -1.17 13.80 8.58
C ALA A 178 -0.57 13.96 9.99
N TYR A 179 0.10 15.09 10.25
CA TYR A 179 0.69 15.37 11.56
C TYR A 179 -0.38 15.55 12.64
N GLN A 180 -1.53 16.16 12.33
CA GLN A 180 -2.64 16.26 13.27
C GLN A 180 -3.23 14.90 13.65
N LEU A 181 -3.31 13.98 12.69
CA LEU A 181 -3.87 12.64 12.91
C LEU A 181 -2.90 11.71 13.65
N SER A 182 -1.63 11.68 13.24
CA SER A 182 -0.63 10.78 13.82
C SER A 182 0.73 11.48 13.94
N PRO A 183 0.91 12.37 14.94
CA PRO A 183 2.12 13.18 15.08
C PRO A 183 3.38 12.32 15.13
N GLN A 184 3.40 11.28 15.96
CA GLN A 184 4.59 10.45 16.17
C GLN A 184 5.02 9.73 14.89
N SER A 185 4.07 9.13 14.17
CA SER A 185 4.33 8.45 12.90
C SER A 185 4.93 9.39 11.86
N VAL A 186 4.42 10.62 11.76
CA VAL A 186 4.98 11.64 10.86
C VAL A 186 6.38 12.08 11.29
N ARG A 187 6.62 12.24 12.59
CA ARG A 187 7.96 12.60 13.10
C ARG A 187 8.98 11.52 12.80
N ASP A 188 8.63 10.26 13.03
CA ASP A 188 9.53 9.13 12.82
C ASP A 188 9.85 8.97 11.33
N PHE A 189 8.82 9.07 10.47
CA PHE A 189 8.97 8.94 9.03
C PHE A 189 9.77 10.08 8.38
N LEU A 190 9.48 11.33 8.74
CA LEU A 190 10.17 12.51 8.19
C LEU A 190 11.47 12.82 8.95
N HIS A 191 11.80 12.06 9.99
CA HIS A 191 12.93 12.30 10.89
C HIS A 191 12.94 13.74 11.45
N ILE A 192 11.78 14.19 11.94
CA ILE A 192 11.64 15.55 12.50
C ILE A 192 12.46 15.64 13.80
N PRO A 193 13.41 16.58 13.89
CA PRO A 193 14.26 16.72 15.07
C PRO A 193 13.46 16.94 16.37
N ALA A 194 13.93 16.36 17.47
CA ALA A 194 13.23 16.41 18.77
C ALA A 194 13.10 17.83 19.35
N ASN A 195 13.97 18.77 18.95
CA ASN A 195 13.89 20.18 19.33
C ASN A 195 12.72 20.92 18.67
N ILE A 196 12.17 20.42 17.55
CA ILE A 196 10.99 21.00 16.91
C ILE A 196 9.73 20.50 17.64
N GLN A 197 9.15 21.29 18.53
CA GLN A 197 7.95 20.92 19.28
C GLN A 197 6.70 21.04 18.42
N THR A 198 6.58 22.15 17.69
CA THR A 198 5.44 22.44 16.81
C THR A 198 5.90 22.59 15.37
N PRO A 199 5.93 21.49 14.58
CA PRO A 199 6.36 21.52 13.19
C PRO A 199 5.53 22.48 12.33
N ASP A 200 6.20 23.41 11.68
CA ASP A 200 5.65 24.22 10.58
C ASP A 200 6.38 23.83 9.29
N PHE A 201 5.65 23.17 8.39
CA PHE A 201 6.17 22.68 7.11
C PHE A 201 6.08 23.76 6.04
N TYR A 202 7.16 23.97 5.32
CA TYR A 202 7.19 24.89 4.18
C TYR A 202 8.13 24.39 3.09
N LEU A 203 7.96 24.94 1.87
CA LEU A 203 8.83 24.61 0.75
C LEU A 203 9.78 25.76 0.43
N LYS A 204 11.05 25.43 0.20
CA LYS A 204 12.07 26.34 -0.31
C LYS A 204 12.81 25.65 -1.44
N SER A 205 12.70 26.19 -2.65
CA SER A 205 13.29 25.62 -3.87
C SER A 205 12.88 24.16 -4.10
N HIS A 206 11.58 23.85 -3.93
CA HIS A 206 10.98 22.50 -4.01
C HIS A 206 11.51 21.47 -3.00
N ALA A 207 12.37 21.86 -2.06
CA ALA A 207 12.71 21.02 -0.92
C ALA A 207 11.73 21.28 0.21
N LEU A 208 11.37 20.22 0.94
CA LEU A 208 10.61 20.31 2.18
C LEU A 208 11.54 20.77 3.31
N TRP A 209 11.08 21.76 4.05
CA TRP A 209 11.72 22.24 5.26
C TRP A 209 10.71 22.24 6.40
N VAL A 210 11.22 22.09 7.62
CA VAL A 210 10.45 22.23 8.85
C VAL A 210 11.16 23.21 9.78
N LYS A 211 10.38 24.02 10.48
CA LYS A 211 10.83 24.86 11.60
C LYS A 211 9.89 24.67 12.78
N ASP A 212 10.27 25.19 13.94
CA ASP A 212 9.34 25.28 15.06
C ASP A 212 8.49 26.53 14.88
N ALA A 213 7.16 26.39 14.93
CA ALA A 213 6.23 27.51 14.84
C ALA A 213 6.48 28.58 15.92
N GLN A 214 7.05 28.20 17.07
CA GLN A 214 7.38 29.11 18.16
C GLN A 214 8.83 29.63 18.10
N ASN A 215 9.69 29.05 17.25
CA ASN A 215 11.09 29.44 17.10
C ASN A 215 11.57 29.26 15.66
N GLU A 216 11.45 30.32 14.87
CA GLU A 216 11.73 30.30 13.43
C GLU A 216 13.23 30.28 13.07
N ALA A 217 14.12 30.44 14.05
CA ALA A 217 15.57 30.53 13.81
C ALA A 217 16.18 29.19 13.37
N GLU A 218 15.61 28.06 13.81
CA GLU A 218 16.09 26.73 13.48
C GLU A 218 15.23 26.11 12.38
N THR A 219 15.86 25.84 11.25
CA THR A 219 15.19 25.23 10.08
C THR A 219 15.93 23.98 9.66
N PHE A 220 15.17 22.93 9.36
CA PHE A 220 15.71 21.63 8.98
C PHE A 220 15.16 21.22 7.62
N LYS A 221 16.08 20.84 6.73
CA LYS A 221 15.71 20.28 5.43
C LYS A 221 15.32 18.82 5.61
N ILE A 222 14.15 18.45 5.12
CA ILE A 222 13.64 17.07 5.18
C ILE A 222 14.01 16.33 3.89
N GLY A 223 14.60 15.14 4.05
CA GLY A 223 14.86 14.21 2.96
C GLY A 223 13.61 13.41 2.62
N LEU A 224 13.15 13.49 1.37
CA LEU A 224 11.94 12.77 0.91
C LEU A 224 12.24 11.48 0.12
N ALA A 225 13.52 11.16 -0.06
CA ALA A 225 13.93 9.95 -0.75
C ALA A 225 13.42 8.73 0.03
N LEU A 226 12.57 7.94 -0.61
CA LEU A 226 11.95 6.76 0.00
C LEU A 226 12.63 5.51 -0.55
N LYS A 227 13.17 4.68 0.32
CA LYS A 227 13.69 3.37 -0.05
C LYS A 227 12.74 2.29 0.42
N LEU A 228 12.87 1.12 -0.19
CA LEU A 228 12.05 -0.03 0.14
C LEU A 228 12.26 -0.54 1.58
N SER A 229 13.44 -0.28 2.16
CA SER A 229 13.71 -0.55 3.58
C SER A 229 12.82 0.25 4.53
N ASP A 230 12.34 1.39 4.07
CA ASP A 230 11.69 2.41 4.90
C ASP A 230 10.18 2.17 4.97
N ILE A 231 9.63 1.36 4.07
CA ILE A 231 8.19 1.10 3.96
C ILE A 231 7.74 -0.19 4.65
N LYS A 232 8.59 -0.74 5.54
CA LYS A 232 8.34 -2.04 6.19
C LYS A 232 7.05 -2.02 7.02
N GLU A 233 6.73 -0.90 7.64
CA GLU A 233 5.52 -0.76 8.46
C GLU A 233 4.25 -0.66 7.62
N GLU A 234 4.28 0.07 6.50
CA GLU A 234 3.19 0.17 5.53
C GLU A 234 2.90 -1.18 4.89
N ILE A 235 3.95 -1.96 4.64
CA ILE A 235 3.82 -3.32 4.17
C ILE A 235 3.22 -4.23 5.26
N LEU A 236 3.61 -4.07 6.54
CA LEU A 236 3.02 -4.82 7.65
C LEU A 236 1.54 -4.49 7.85
N LEU A 237 1.16 -3.22 7.66
CA LEU A 237 -0.22 -2.75 7.71
C LEU A 237 -1.07 -3.45 6.66
N PHE A 238 -0.55 -3.58 5.43
CA PHE A 238 -1.19 -4.36 4.36
C PHE A 238 -1.43 -5.83 4.76
N SER A 239 -0.47 -6.46 5.45
CA SER A 239 -0.62 -7.86 5.88
C SER A 239 -1.77 -8.08 6.89
N ARG A 240 -2.21 -7.02 7.59
CA ARG A 240 -3.36 -7.10 8.52
C ARG A 240 -4.68 -7.10 7.79
N VAL A 241 -4.77 -6.33 6.70
CA VAL A 241 -5.99 -6.22 5.89
C VAL A 241 -6.16 -7.41 4.93
N ALA A 242 -5.07 -8.12 4.60
CA ALA A 242 -5.10 -9.34 3.80
C ALA A 242 -5.38 -10.64 4.59
N ARG A 243 -5.65 -10.56 5.90
CA ARG A 243 -5.85 -11.73 6.78
C ARG A 243 -7.28 -12.21 6.79
#